data_AF-A0A5K1C7V3-F1
#
_entry.id   AF-A0A5K1C7V3-F1
#
_cell.length_a   1.000
_cell.length_b   1.000
_cell.length_c   1.000
_cell.angle_alpha   90.00
_cell.angle_beta   90.00
_cell.angle_gamma   90.00
#
_symmetry.space_group_name_H-M   'P 1'
#
loop_
_entity.id
_entity.type
_entity.pdbx_description
1 polymer ?
#
loop_
_entity_poly.entity_id
_entity_poly.type
_entity_poly.pdbx_seq_one_letter_code
_entity_poly.pdbx_strand_id
1 'polypeptide(L)' 'MGELHNLRYLELKATEKLEFMAEGLGMLSNLQTLHRFIVCDDKGDTRGCNIKELKDMNKLKGE' A
#
# COMPACT_ATOMS: atom_id res chain seq x y z
N MET A 1 -5.20 -5.63 7.23
CA MET A 1 -4.72 -6.34 6.02
C MET A 1 -3.92 -7.61 6.32
N GLY A 2 -3.66 -7.98 7.58
CA GLY A 2 -2.72 -9.06 7.94
C GLY A 2 -3.02 -10.46 7.42
N GLU A 3 -4.26 -10.79 7.07
CA GLU A 3 -4.62 -12.14 6.59
C GLU A 3 -4.26 -12.37 5.11
N LEU A 4 -4.02 -11.31 4.35
CA LEU A 4 -3.75 -11.37 2.89
C LEU A 4 -2.28 -11.66 2.57
N HIS A 5 -1.67 -12.57 3.31
CA HIS A 5 -0.24 -12.89 3.23
C HIS A 5 0.21 -13.43 1.86
N ASN A 6 -0.69 -13.91 1.00
CA ASN A 6 -0.37 -14.39 -0.36
C ASN A 6 -0.73 -13.40 -1.48
N LEU A 7 -1.18 -12.19 -1.13
CA LEU A 7 -1.48 -11.18 -2.15
C LEU A 7 -0.20 -10.77 -2.86
N ARG A 8 -0.18 -10.92 -4.19
CA ARG A 8 0.97 -10.58 -5.06
C ARG A 8 0.74 -9.37 -5.93
N TYR A 9 -0.51 -9.08 -6.27
CA TYR A 9 -0.88 -8.02 -7.20
C TYR A 9 -1.99 -7.19 -6.57
N LEU A 10 -1.75 -5.89 -6.40
CA LEU A 10 -2.76 -4.92 -6.03
C LEU A 10 -2.90 -3.91 -7.17
N GLU A 11 -3.79 -4.23 -8.10
CA GLU A 11 -4.07 -3.42 -9.28
C GLU A 11 -5.00 -2.26 -8.90
N LEU A 12 -4.48 -1.04 -9.02
CA LEU A 12 -5.21 0.19 -8.69
C LEU A 12 -5.11 1.23 -9.82
N LYS A 13 -4.52 0.94 -10.97
CA LYS A 13 -4.21 1.92 -12.03
C LYS A 13 -5.43 2.70 -12.51
N ALA A 14 -6.58 2.04 -12.63
CA ALA A 14 -7.84 2.65 -13.10
C ALA A 14 -8.68 3.33 -11.99
N THR A 15 -8.25 3.30 -10.73
CA THR A 15 -9.04 3.87 -9.62
C THR A 15 -8.76 5.37 -9.47
N GLU A 16 -9.12 6.18 -10.45
CA GLU A 16 -8.74 7.61 -10.55
C GLU A 16 -9.04 8.45 -9.29
N LYS A 17 -10.12 8.13 -8.57
CA LYS A 17 -10.53 8.79 -7.31
C LYS A 17 -9.97 8.14 -6.04
N LEU A 18 -8.84 7.44 -6.14
CA LEU A 18 -8.16 6.91 -4.96
C LEU A 18 -7.51 8.08 -4.22
N GLU A 19 -8.06 8.44 -3.07
CA GLU A 19 -7.61 9.56 -2.24
C GLU A 19 -6.97 9.10 -0.92
N PHE A 20 -7.21 7.85 -0.54
CA PHE A 20 -6.78 7.29 0.74
C PHE A 20 -6.34 5.84 0.59
N MET A 21 -5.29 5.48 1.30
CA MET A 21 -4.84 4.10 1.47
C MET A 21 -4.71 3.83 2.96
N ALA A 22 -5.40 2.80 3.46
CA ALA A 22 -5.39 2.46 4.88
C ALA A 22 -4.01 1.96 5.32
N GLU A 23 -3.67 2.19 6.58
CA GLU A 23 -2.45 1.65 7.19
C GLU A 23 -2.41 0.11 7.17
N GLY A 24 -1.21 -0.45 7.21
CA GLY A 24 -0.98 -1.89 7.25
C GLY A 24 -0.74 -2.54 5.88
N LEU A 25 -0.51 -1.75 4.83
CA LEU A 25 -0.01 -2.24 3.55
C LEU A 25 1.35 -2.95 3.70
N GLY A 26 2.19 -2.49 4.63
CA GLY A 26 3.48 -3.12 4.94
C GLY A 26 3.36 -4.57 5.44
N MET A 27 2.17 -5.00 5.88
CA MET A 27 1.91 -6.41 6.23
C MET A 27 1.83 -7.32 5.00
N LEU A 28 1.62 -6.76 3.80
CA LEU A 28 1.55 -7.48 2.53
C LEU A 28 2.96 -7.79 2.01
N SER A 29 3.76 -8.50 2.82
CA SER A 29 5.18 -8.78 2.53
C SER A 29 5.44 -9.59 1.26
N ASN A 30 4.42 -10.26 0.72
CA ASN A 30 4.46 -10.99 -0.56
C ASN A 30 3.98 -10.17 -1.77
N LEU A 31 3.60 -8.90 -1.59
CA LEU A 31 3.18 -8.04 -2.68
C LEU A 31 4.34 -7.84 -3.67
N GLN A 32 4.06 -8.04 -4.94
CA GLN A 32 5.04 -7.99 -6.04
C GLN A 32 4.80 -6.79 -6.94
N THR A 33 3.55 -6.37 -7.10
CA THR A 33 3.18 -5.24 -7.95
C THR A 33 2.21 -4.33 -7.21
N LEU A 34 2.52 -3.04 -7.21
CA LEU A 34 1.70 -1.95 -6.71
C LEU A 34 1.82 -0.77 -7.66
N HIS A 35 0.74 -0.43 -8.36
CA HIS A 35 0.76 0.66 -9.35
C HIS A 35 0.73 2.05 -8.75
N ARG A 36 0.07 2.21 -7.59
CA ARG A 36 -0.08 3.50 -6.92
C ARG A 36 0.05 3.33 -5.42
N PHE A 37 0.86 4.20 -4.81
CA PHE A 37 1.03 4.28 -3.37
C PHE A 37 0.75 5.71 -2.92
N ILE A 38 -0.31 5.90 -2.11
CA ILE A 38 -0.69 7.21 -1.59
C ILE A 38 -0.09 7.35 -0.20
N VAL A 39 0.75 8.38 -0.04
CA VAL A 39 1.28 8.77 1.27
C VAL A 39 0.29 9.75 1.88
N CYS A 40 -0.37 9.36 2.96
CA CYS A 40 -1.21 10.27 3.72
C CYS A 40 -0.30 11.19 4.56
N ASP A 41 -0.62 12.48 4.63
CA ASP A 41 -0.07 13.32 5.69
C ASP A 41 -0.87 13.05 6.97
N ASP A 42 -0.18 12.89 8.10
CA ASP A 42 -0.80 12.54 9.40
C ASP A 42 -1.60 13.73 10.00
N LYS A 43 -2.21 14.57 9.16
CA LYS A 43 -2.97 15.74 9.56
C LYS A 43 -4.45 15.39 9.67
N GLY A 44 -4.94 15.31 10.90
CA GLY A 44 -6.36 15.05 11.21
C GLY A 44 -6.60 13.69 11.85
N ASP A 45 -7.85 13.24 11.84
CA ASP A 45 -8.29 12.04 12.59
C ASP A 45 -8.07 10.72 11.81
N THR A 46 -7.75 10.79 10.52
CA THR A 46 -7.53 9.61 9.68
C THR A 46 -6.05 9.28 9.56
N ARG A 47 -5.64 8.13 10.09
CA ARG A 47 -4.31 7.54 9.84
C ARG A 47 -4.35 6.70 8.57
N GLY A 48 -3.49 7.04 7.61
CA GLY A 48 -3.33 6.28 6.38
C GLY A 48 -1.91 5.74 6.23
N CYS A 49 -1.67 5.13 5.07
CA CYS A 49 -0.36 4.60 4.70
C CYS A 49 0.72 5.69 4.75
N ASN A 50 1.84 5.34 5.37
CA ASN A 50 3.03 6.18 5.39
C ASN A 50 4.18 5.47 4.67
N ILE A 51 5.18 6.24 4.22
CA ILE A 51 6.31 5.71 3.45
C ILE A 51 7.13 4.63 4.21
N LYS A 52 7.08 4.62 5.54
CA LYS A 52 7.82 3.63 6.36
C LYS A 52 7.25 2.22 6.19
N GLU A 53 5.99 2.08 5.77
CA GLU A 53 5.39 0.77 5.48
C GLU A 53 6.05 0.04 4.30
N LEU A 54 6.70 0.77 3.38
CA LEU A 54 7.41 0.17 2.26
C LEU A 54 8.76 -0.44 2.66
N LYS A 55 9.27 -0.16 3.87
CA LYS A 55 10.63 -0.51 4.29
C LYS A 55 10.97 -1.99 4.07
N ASP A 56 10.03 -2.89 4.36
CA ASP A 56 10.26 -4.34 4.31
C ASP A 56 9.56 -5.01 3.11
N MET A 57 8.99 -4.23 2.17
CA MET A 57 8.31 -4.71 0.97
C MET A 57 9.29 -5.10 -0.14
N ASN A 58 10.29 -5.93 0.19
CA ASN A 58 11.42 -6.27 -0.69
C ASN A 58 11.06 -7.04 -1.97
N LYS A 59 9.85 -7.60 -2.05
CA LYS A 59 9.34 -8.29 -3.23
C LYS A 59 8.63 -7.35 -4.21
N LEU A 60 8.36 -6.12 -3.78
CA LEU A 60 7.68 -5.13 -4.58
C LEU A 60 8.57 -4.66 -5.73
N LYS A 61 8.01 -4.64 -6.93
CA LYS A 61 8.64 -4.17 -8.15
C LYS A 61 7.72 -3.14 -8.82
N GLY A 62 8.35 -2.19 -9.52
CA GLY A 62 7.62 -1.29 -10.42
C GLY A 62 7.12 -2.04 -11.66
N GLU A 63 6.20 -1.39 -12.37
CA GLU A 63 5.83 -1.73 -13.75
C GLU A 63 6.79 -1.06 -14.74
#